data_AF-K0V2U9-F1
#
_entry.id   AF-K0V2U9-F1
#
_cell.length_a   1.000
_cell.length_b   1.000
_cell.length_c   1.000
_cell.angle_alpha   90.00
_cell.angle_beta   90.00
_cell.angle_gamma   90.00
#
_symmetry.space_group_name_H-M   'P 1'
#
loop_
_entity.id
_entity.type
_entity.pdbx_description
1 polymer ?
#
loop_
_entity_poly.entity_id
_entity_poly.type
_entity_poly.pdbx_seq_one_letter_code
_entity_poly.pdbx_strand_id
1 'polypeptide(L)'
;MAVTISQVLGSHPEQLVSAAGDVASAAGDIDNQIARERLQLTRLASDWRGTASDTAQGHANEMFGDQELYRDRLKLLHTAMSSGGAELGSIRTRVSDLVSSPEADLFDISDEGRVSLGWRLKALVAVYPVLALKWGMRRLALQTSIQTALAEFDAADKSTAGKMDRINKGLVK
;
A
#
# COMPACT_ATOMS: atom_id res chain seq x y z
N MET A 1 0.50 18.60 -5.60
CA MET A 1 1.69 18.44 -6.46
C MET A 1 1.59 17.09 -7.14
N ALA A 2 2.08 16.96 -8.37
CA ALA A 2 2.16 15.66 -9.04
C ALA A 2 3.35 14.87 -8.50
N VAL A 3 3.22 13.54 -8.42
CA VAL A 3 4.29 12.62 -7.99
C VAL A 3 5.40 12.56 -9.04
N THR A 4 6.67 12.51 -8.61
CA THR A 4 7.84 12.45 -9.49
C THR A 4 8.54 11.09 -9.48
N ILE A 5 9.39 10.83 -10.48
CA ILE A 5 10.19 9.60 -10.60
C ILE A 5 11.05 9.42 -9.35
N SER A 6 11.78 10.45 -8.92
CA SER A 6 12.65 10.40 -7.75
C SER A 6 11.86 10.09 -6.47
N GLN A 7 10.65 10.65 -6.32
CA GLN A 7 9.76 10.33 -5.20
C GLN A 7 9.33 8.87 -5.21
N VAL A 8 8.94 8.32 -6.37
CA VAL A 8 8.55 6.90 -6.48
C VAL A 8 9.74 5.98 -6.24
N LEU A 9 10.89 6.23 -6.85
CA LEU A 9 12.08 5.38 -6.69
C LEU A 9 12.65 5.44 -5.27
N GLY A 10 12.55 6.59 -4.61
CA GLY A 10 12.90 6.79 -3.21
C GLY A 10 11.85 6.30 -2.21
N SER A 11 10.68 5.84 -2.67
CA SER A 11 9.67 5.23 -1.81
C SER A 11 10.07 3.82 -1.37
N HIS A 12 9.54 3.39 -0.22
CA HIS A 12 9.85 2.11 0.43
C HIS A 12 8.57 1.31 0.74
N PRO A 13 7.80 0.90 -0.29
CA PRO A 13 6.51 0.21 -0.10
C PRO A 13 6.64 -1.13 0.66
N GLU A 14 7.82 -1.76 0.65
CA GLU A 14 8.15 -2.92 1.46
C GLU A 14 8.08 -2.65 2.97
N GLN A 15 8.35 -1.43 3.42
CA GLN A 15 8.19 -1.06 4.83
C GLN A 15 6.72 -1.08 5.24
N LEU A 16 5.80 -0.73 4.33
CA LEU A 16 4.36 -0.81 4.58
C LEU A 16 3.91 -2.27 4.72
N VAL A 17 4.46 -3.18 3.88
CA VAL A 17 4.22 -4.62 3.99
C VAL A 17 4.79 -5.19 5.30
N SER A 18 6.00 -4.77 5.69
CA SER A 18 6.60 -5.18 6.96
C SER A 18 5.75 -4.74 8.15
N ALA A 19 5.33 -3.48 8.18
CA ALA A 19 4.46 -2.95 9.23
C ALA A 19 3.08 -3.64 9.25
N ALA A 20 2.59 -4.10 8.10
CA ALA A 20 1.39 -4.94 8.06
C ALA A 20 1.59 -6.25 8.83
N GLY A 21 2.79 -6.85 8.78
CA GLY A 21 3.15 -8.04 9.55
C GLY A 21 3.09 -7.81 11.07
N ASP A 22 3.54 -6.64 11.53
CA ASP A 22 3.46 -6.25 12.94
C ASP A 22 2.00 -6.11 13.40
N VAL A 23 1.16 -5.50 12.56
CA VAL A 23 -0.30 -5.38 12.81
C VAL A 23 -0.98 -6.74 12.88
N ALA A 24 -0.61 -7.67 12.00
CA ALA A 24 -1.13 -9.04 12.03
C ALA A 24 -0.74 -9.77 13.32
N SER A 25 0.50 -9.57 13.78
CA SER A 25 1.00 -10.16 15.03
C SER A 25 0.21 -9.62 16.23
N ALA A 26 -0.01 -8.31 16.31
CA ALA A 26 -0.83 -7.69 17.35
C ALA A 26 -2.28 -8.20 17.37
N ALA A 27 -2.88 -8.41 16.18
CA ALA A 27 -4.21 -9.02 16.09
C ALA A 27 -4.22 -10.46 16.62
N GLY A 28 -3.17 -11.24 16.34
CA GLY A 28 -2.98 -12.60 16.86
C GLY A 28 -2.80 -12.64 18.38
N ASP A 29 -2.09 -11.67 18.96
CA ASP A 29 -1.92 -11.56 20.41
C ASP A 29 -3.25 -11.30 21.13
N ILE A 30 -4.10 -10.43 20.56
CA ILE A 30 -5.45 -10.17 21.07
C ILE A 30 -6.32 -11.43 20.94
N ASP A 31 -6.26 -12.14 19.81
CA ASP A 31 -6.97 -13.42 19.63
C ASP A 31 -6.61 -14.41 20.75
N ASN A 32 -5.32 -14.56 21.04
CA ASN A 32 -4.84 -15.42 22.11
C ASN A 32 -5.29 -14.95 23.49
N GLN A 33 -5.36 -13.64 23.73
CA GLN A 33 -5.82 -13.07 24.98
C GLN A 33 -7.31 -13.32 25.21
N ILE A 34 -8.17 -13.04 24.22
CA ILE A 34 -9.61 -13.31 24.28
C ILE A 34 -9.86 -14.79 24.61
N ALA A 35 -9.14 -15.71 23.95
CA ALA A 35 -9.27 -17.15 24.19
C ALA A 35 -8.91 -17.53 25.64
N ARG A 36 -7.85 -16.95 26.20
CA ARG A 36 -7.45 -17.17 27.60
C ARG A 36 -8.48 -16.61 28.57
N GLU A 37 -8.98 -15.40 28.33
CA GLU A 37 -9.94 -14.73 29.21
C GLU A 37 -11.29 -15.48 29.22
N ARG A 38 -11.77 -15.94 28.06
CA ARG A 38 -12.98 -16.80 27.98
C ARG A 38 -12.83 -18.10 28.77
N LEU A 39 -11.67 -18.74 28.70
CA LEU A 39 -11.39 -19.95 29.46
C LEU A 39 -11.37 -19.68 30.97
N GLN A 40 -10.76 -18.58 31.40
CA GLN A 40 -10.71 -18.17 32.81
C GLN A 40 -12.10 -17.82 33.35
N LEU A 41 -12.90 -17.08 32.56
CA LEU A 41 -14.28 -16.75 32.92
C LEU A 41 -15.14 -18.01 33.08
N THR A 42 -14.99 -18.97 32.16
CA THR A 42 -15.70 -20.26 32.22
C THR A 42 -15.37 -21.03 33.50
N ARG A 43 -14.09 -21.05 33.91
CA ARG A 43 -13.65 -21.68 35.16
C ARG A 43 -14.17 -20.92 36.39
N LEU A 44 -14.17 -19.60 36.35
CA LEU A 44 -14.71 -18.80 37.46
C LEU A 44 -16.22 -19.06 37.64
N ALA A 45 -16.96 -19.13 36.53
CA ALA A 45 -18.40 -19.39 36.53
C ALA A 45 -18.77 -20.81 37.00
N SER A 46 -17.87 -21.80 36.90
CA SER A 46 -18.15 -23.15 37.43
C SER A 46 -18.23 -23.16 38.95
N ASP A 47 -17.42 -22.33 39.61
CA ASP A 47 -17.18 -22.34 41.04
C ASP A 47 -17.90 -21.21 41.78
N TRP A 48 -18.26 -20.13 41.07
CA TRP A 48 -18.97 -18.97 41.61
C TRP A 48 -20.32 -18.76 40.90
N ARG A 49 -21.42 -18.94 41.63
CA ARG A 49 -22.80 -18.83 41.12
C ARG A 49 -23.61 -17.76 41.82
N GLY A 50 -24.67 -17.30 41.15
CA GLY A 50 -25.63 -16.31 41.65
C GLY A 50 -25.56 -14.99 40.88
N THR A 51 -26.47 -14.07 41.18
CA THR A 51 -26.68 -12.84 40.40
C THR A 51 -25.41 -12.02 40.17
N ALA A 52 -24.53 -11.92 41.17
CA ALA A 52 -23.27 -11.20 41.02
C ALA A 52 -22.32 -11.85 40.01
N SER A 53 -22.29 -13.18 39.94
CA SER A 53 -21.52 -13.93 38.93
C SER A 53 -22.11 -13.72 37.53
N ASP A 54 -23.44 -13.76 37.41
CA ASP A 54 -24.13 -13.55 36.14
C ASP A 54 -23.86 -12.12 35.59
N THR A 55 -23.92 -11.11 36.47
CA THR A 55 -23.58 -9.72 36.10
C THR A 55 -22.11 -9.58 35.67
N ALA A 56 -21.17 -10.20 36.41
CA ALA A 56 -19.75 -10.18 36.05
C ALA A 56 -19.48 -10.86 34.70
N GLN A 57 -20.15 -11.98 34.42
CA GLN A 57 -20.08 -12.66 33.13
C GLN A 57 -20.64 -11.80 32.00
N GLY A 58 -21.75 -11.09 32.24
CA GLY A 58 -22.31 -10.12 31.29
C GLY A 58 -21.28 -9.05 30.89
N HIS A 59 -20.67 -8.38 31.86
CA HIS A 59 -19.65 -7.36 31.61
C HIS A 59 -18.39 -7.92 30.93
N ALA A 60 -17.95 -9.12 31.30
CA ALA A 60 -16.82 -9.76 30.64
C ALA A 60 -17.11 -10.06 29.16
N ASN A 61 -18.32 -10.52 28.84
CA ASN A 61 -18.73 -10.76 27.46
C ASN A 61 -18.82 -9.47 26.64
N GLU A 62 -19.30 -8.37 27.23
CA GLU A 62 -19.27 -7.05 26.59
C GLU A 62 -17.83 -6.62 26.27
N MET A 63 -16.92 -6.75 27.24
CA MET A 63 -15.50 -6.45 27.06
C MET A 63 -14.85 -7.32 25.98
N PHE A 64 -15.19 -8.61 25.89
CA PHE A 64 -14.72 -9.47 24.80
C PHE A 64 -15.22 -8.96 23.44
N GLY A 65 -16.47 -8.50 23.34
CA GLY A 65 -16.98 -7.89 22.13
C GLY A 65 -16.15 -6.69 21.66
N ASP A 66 -15.77 -5.81 22.59
CA ASP A 66 -14.91 -4.66 22.26
C ASP A 66 -13.50 -5.08 21.80
N GLN A 67 -12.90 -6.09 22.44
CA GLN A 67 -11.62 -6.64 22.03
C GLN A 67 -11.69 -7.31 20.65
N GLU A 68 -12.77 -8.05 20.38
CA GLU A 68 -13.03 -8.68 19.08
C GLU A 68 -13.15 -7.64 17.97
N LEU A 69 -13.91 -6.55 18.21
CA LEU A 69 -14.02 -5.43 17.27
C LEU A 69 -12.66 -4.75 17.01
N TYR A 70 -11.85 -4.55 18.05
CA TYR A 70 -10.53 -3.96 17.88
C TYR A 70 -9.59 -4.86 17.07
N ARG A 71 -9.55 -6.15 17.38
CA ARG A 71 -8.81 -7.14 16.60
C ARG A 71 -9.24 -7.16 15.13
N ASP A 72 -10.53 -7.14 14.86
CA ASP A 72 -11.04 -7.21 13.49
C ASP A 72 -10.64 -5.97 12.69
N ARG A 73 -10.59 -4.79 13.33
CA ARG A 73 -9.99 -3.58 12.73
C ARG A 73 -8.51 -3.75 12.40
N LEU A 74 -7.73 -4.38 13.27
CA LEU A 74 -6.32 -4.67 12.99
C LEU A 74 -6.17 -5.64 11.81
N LYS A 75 -7.03 -6.66 11.68
CA LYS A 75 -7.04 -7.58 10.52
C LYS A 75 -7.36 -6.84 9.22
N LEU A 76 -8.31 -5.92 9.24
CA LEU A 76 -8.62 -5.05 8.10
C LEU A 76 -7.43 -4.14 7.76
N LEU A 77 -6.79 -3.56 8.77
CA LEU A 77 -5.64 -2.67 8.59
C LEU A 77 -4.46 -3.42 7.97
N HIS A 78 -4.14 -4.61 8.48
CA HIS A 78 -3.15 -5.52 7.90
C HIS A 78 -3.42 -5.76 6.40
N THR A 79 -4.66 -6.09 6.05
CA THR A 79 -5.05 -6.36 4.66
C THR A 79 -4.85 -5.12 3.78
N ALA A 80 -5.26 -3.94 4.25
CA ALA A 80 -5.11 -2.69 3.50
C ALA A 80 -3.63 -2.32 3.30
N MET A 81 -2.80 -2.45 4.34
CA MET A 81 -1.36 -2.16 4.28
C MET A 81 -0.61 -3.17 3.40
N SER A 82 -0.87 -4.46 3.55
CA SER A 82 -0.20 -5.50 2.77
C SER A 82 -0.54 -5.41 1.29
N SER A 83 -1.83 -5.22 0.95
CA SER A 83 -2.25 -5.09 -0.46
C SER A 83 -1.77 -3.79 -1.09
N GLY A 84 -1.92 -2.66 -0.39
CA GLY A 84 -1.44 -1.37 -0.86
C GLY A 84 0.08 -1.32 -1.03
N GLY A 85 0.83 -1.88 -0.08
CA GLY A 85 2.29 -1.99 -0.18
C GLY A 85 2.74 -2.85 -1.36
N ALA A 86 2.10 -4.00 -1.59
CA ALA A 86 2.41 -4.83 -2.76
C ALA A 86 2.11 -4.13 -4.09
N GLU A 87 0.97 -3.42 -4.19
CA GLU A 87 0.59 -2.64 -5.37
C GLU A 87 1.59 -1.51 -5.65
N LEU A 88 1.93 -0.71 -4.63
CA LEU A 88 2.93 0.36 -4.73
C LEU A 88 4.31 -0.18 -5.12
N GLY A 89 4.72 -1.32 -4.56
CA GLY A 89 5.99 -1.98 -4.91
C GLY A 89 6.05 -2.44 -6.37
N SER A 90 4.95 -2.97 -6.88
CA SER A 90 4.82 -3.35 -8.30
C SER A 90 4.94 -2.13 -9.23
N ILE A 91 4.22 -1.04 -8.91
CA ILE A 91 4.26 0.20 -9.70
C ILE A 91 5.66 0.83 -9.65
N ARG A 92 6.29 0.88 -8.46
CA ARG A 92 7.68 1.36 -8.30
C ARG A 92 8.65 0.58 -9.19
N THR A 93 8.53 -0.75 -9.21
CA THR A 93 9.36 -1.61 -10.07
C THR A 93 9.15 -1.27 -11.54
N ARG A 94 7.89 -1.11 -11.97
CA ARG A 94 7.56 -0.69 -13.34
C ARG A 94 8.17 0.67 -13.71
N VAL A 95 8.12 1.66 -12.81
CA VAL A 95 8.78 2.96 -13.03
C VAL A 95 10.28 2.79 -13.18
N SER A 96 10.91 2.00 -12.31
CA SER A 96 12.35 1.69 -12.37
C SER A 96 12.74 1.05 -13.70
N ASP A 97 11.97 0.07 -14.17
CA ASP A 97 12.21 -0.64 -15.42
C ASP A 97 12.07 0.28 -16.63
N LEU A 98 11.07 1.17 -16.64
CA LEU A 98 10.87 2.14 -17.70
C LEU A 98 12.06 3.10 -17.82
N VAL A 99 12.51 3.69 -16.71
CA VAL A 99 13.59 4.69 -16.71
C VAL A 99 14.99 4.09 -16.82
N SER A 100 15.14 2.79 -16.55
CA SER A 100 16.40 2.05 -16.67
C SER A 100 16.48 1.19 -17.93
N SER A 101 15.48 1.30 -18.83
CA SER A 101 15.46 0.54 -20.07
C SER A 101 16.55 1.00 -21.05
N PRO A 102 17.10 0.13 -21.91
CA PRO A 102 18.07 0.54 -22.93
C PRO A 102 17.55 1.61 -23.91
N GLU A 103 16.22 1.70 -24.07
CA GLU A 103 15.60 2.75 -24.87
C GLU A 103 15.58 4.10 -24.13
N ALA A 104 15.41 4.11 -22.80
CA ALA A 104 15.47 5.31 -21.99
C ALA A 104 16.82 6.03 -22.10
N ASP A 105 17.93 5.29 -22.25
CA ASP A 105 19.28 5.85 -22.46
C ASP A 105 19.42 6.73 -23.71
N LEU A 106 18.48 6.64 -24.66
CA LEU A 106 18.47 7.44 -25.88
C LEU A 106 17.77 8.80 -25.70
N PHE A 107 17.12 9.01 -24.55
CA PHE A 107 16.30 10.17 -24.24
C PHE A 107 16.82 10.91 -23.01
N ASP A 108 16.56 12.22 -22.95
CA ASP A 108 16.69 12.98 -21.72
C ASP A 108 15.34 12.93 -20.99
N ILE A 109 15.28 12.28 -19.82
CA ILE A 109 14.08 12.12 -19.00
C ILE A 109 14.20 13.04 -17.78
N SER A 110 13.23 13.91 -17.57
CA SER A 110 13.15 14.75 -16.38
C SER A 110 12.27 14.12 -15.29
N ASP A 111 12.37 14.62 -14.06
CA ASP A 111 11.82 13.96 -12.87
C ASP A 111 10.28 13.85 -12.85
N GLU A 112 9.59 14.77 -13.50
CA GLU A 112 8.14 14.76 -13.72
C GLU A 112 7.70 13.82 -14.88
N GLY A 113 8.62 13.06 -15.46
CA GLY A 113 8.37 12.10 -16.53
C GLY A 113 8.26 12.70 -17.92
N ARG A 114 8.73 13.93 -18.16
CA ARG A 114 8.84 14.44 -19.54
C ARG A 114 10.04 13.81 -20.25
N VAL A 115 9.84 13.41 -21.50
CA VAL A 115 10.86 12.74 -22.30
C VAL A 115 11.20 13.59 -23.50
N SER A 116 12.47 13.97 -23.63
CA SER A 116 13.00 14.70 -24.77
C SER A 116 14.10 13.90 -25.47
N LEU A 117 14.40 14.21 -26.73
CA LEU A 117 15.45 13.49 -27.46
C LEU A 117 16.81 13.79 -26.83
N GLY A 118 17.60 12.74 -26.54
CA GLY A 118 18.99 12.92 -26.14
C GLY A 118 19.83 13.51 -27.28
N TRP A 119 20.98 14.11 -26.96
CA TRP A 119 21.81 14.82 -27.94
C TRP A 119 22.23 13.97 -29.15
N ARG A 120 22.57 12.69 -28.92
CA ARG A 120 22.94 11.75 -30.00
C ARG A 120 21.78 11.52 -30.96
N LEU A 121 20.58 11.35 -30.40
CA LEU A 121 19.38 11.10 -31.16
C LEU A 121 18.95 12.36 -31.92
N LYS A 122 19.05 13.54 -31.30
CA LYS A 122 18.83 14.84 -31.94
C LYS A 122 19.71 15.01 -33.19
N ALA A 123 21.00 14.70 -33.10
CA ALA A 123 21.93 14.79 -34.23
C ALA A 123 21.55 13.82 -35.37
N LEU A 124 21.17 12.58 -35.04
CA LEU A 124 20.76 11.58 -36.02
C LEU A 124 19.46 12.00 -36.76
N VAL A 125 18.44 12.42 -36.03
CA VAL A 125 17.12 12.69 -36.61
C VAL A 125 17.08 13.99 -37.43
N ALA A 126 18.02 14.92 -37.19
CA ALA A 126 18.14 16.15 -37.97
C ALA A 126 18.44 15.89 -39.46
N VAL A 127 19.12 14.78 -39.76
CA VAL A 127 19.51 14.40 -41.13
C VAL A 127 18.49 13.45 -41.77
N TYR A 128 17.73 12.70 -40.97
CA TYR A 128 16.85 11.63 -41.44
C TYR A 128 15.40 11.83 -40.97
N PRO A 129 14.52 12.46 -41.77
CA PRO A 129 13.16 12.82 -41.35
C PRO A 129 12.26 11.63 -41.01
N VAL A 130 12.44 10.48 -41.69
CA VAL A 130 11.73 9.24 -41.35
C VAL A 130 12.12 8.73 -39.96
N LEU A 131 13.40 8.84 -39.59
CA LEU A 131 13.86 8.50 -38.25
C LEU A 131 13.33 9.49 -37.21
N ALA A 132 13.20 10.78 -37.56
CA ALA A 132 12.60 11.78 -36.68
C ALA A 132 11.17 11.40 -36.26
N LEU A 133 10.34 10.99 -37.23
CA LEU A 133 8.97 10.55 -36.95
C LEU A 133 8.95 9.29 -36.06
N LYS A 134 9.75 8.27 -36.42
CA LYS A 134 9.84 7.01 -35.67
C LYS A 134 10.23 7.23 -34.21
N TRP A 135 11.30 7.99 -33.98
CA TRP A 135 11.79 8.27 -32.63
C TRP A 135 10.90 9.24 -31.87
N GLY A 136 10.21 10.15 -32.58
CA GLY A 136 9.18 11.01 -32.00
C GLY A 136 8.01 10.22 -31.43
N MET A 137 7.54 9.17 -32.13
CA MET A 137 6.49 8.28 -31.63
C MET A 137 6.95 7.47 -30.41
N ARG A 138 8.16 6.91 -30.45
CA ARG A 138 8.76 6.17 -29.32
C ARG A 138 8.92 7.04 -28.07
N ARG A 139 9.40 8.27 -28.24
CA ARG A 139 9.49 9.27 -27.18
C ARG A 139 8.14 9.52 -26.52
N LEU A 140 7.09 9.71 -27.31
CA LEU A 140 5.73 9.94 -26.81
C LEU A 140 5.20 8.71 -26.08
N ALA A 141 5.43 7.51 -26.60
CA ALA A 141 5.01 6.27 -25.94
C ALA A 141 5.70 6.10 -24.57
N LEU A 142 7.02 6.31 -24.50
CA LEU A 142 7.77 6.25 -23.25
C LEU A 142 7.27 7.32 -22.25
N GLN A 143 7.11 8.56 -22.70
CA GLN A 143 6.58 9.64 -21.86
C GLN A 143 5.21 9.28 -21.26
N THR A 144 4.29 8.81 -22.10
CA THR A 144 2.95 8.40 -21.63
C THR A 144 3.06 7.26 -20.64
N SER A 145 3.89 6.24 -20.90
CA SER A 145 4.03 5.10 -19.99
C SER A 145 4.56 5.51 -18.60
N ILE A 146 5.54 6.41 -18.55
CA ILE A 146 6.09 6.94 -17.29
C ILE A 146 5.02 7.75 -16.57
N GLN A 147 4.36 8.70 -17.26
CA GLN A 147 3.36 9.57 -16.65
C GLN A 147 2.15 8.78 -16.15
N THR A 148 1.72 7.75 -16.87
CA THR A 148 0.67 6.82 -16.42
C THR A 148 1.11 6.07 -15.17
N ALA A 149 2.36 5.58 -15.10
CA ALA A 149 2.86 4.89 -13.92
C ALA A 149 2.95 5.80 -12.69
N LEU A 150 3.35 7.06 -12.86
CA LEU A 150 3.36 8.06 -11.78
C LEU A 150 1.94 8.37 -11.29
N ALA A 151 0.97 8.48 -12.21
CA ALA A 151 -0.43 8.73 -11.86
C ALA A 151 -1.07 7.53 -11.14
N GLU A 152 -0.77 6.30 -11.59
CA GLU A 152 -1.20 5.08 -10.91
C GLU A 152 -0.60 4.98 -9.50
N PHE A 153 0.66 5.35 -9.31
CA PHE A 153 1.30 5.37 -7.99
C PHE A 153 0.58 6.34 -7.05
N ASP A 154 0.35 7.59 -7.48
CA ASP A 154 -0.37 8.61 -6.71
C ASP A 154 -1.79 8.16 -6.35
N ALA A 155 -2.49 7.51 -7.28
CA ALA A 155 -3.82 6.96 -7.04
C ALA A 155 -3.81 5.80 -6.03
N ALA A 156 -2.87 4.87 -6.16
CA ALA A 156 -2.71 3.74 -5.26
C ALA A 156 -2.34 4.18 -3.84
N ASP A 157 -1.44 5.16 -3.71
CA ASP A 157 -1.03 5.75 -2.42
C ASP A 157 -2.21 6.37 -1.70
N LYS A 158 -2.95 7.27 -2.38
CA LYS A 158 -4.17 7.91 -1.84
C LYS A 158 -5.25 6.90 -1.49
N SER A 159 -5.46 5.90 -2.33
CA SER A 159 -6.43 4.82 -2.10
C SER A 159 -6.07 4.02 -0.85
N THR A 160 -4.80 3.67 -0.69
CA THR A 160 -4.28 2.94 0.47
C THR A 160 -4.43 3.76 1.75
N ALA A 161 -3.99 5.01 1.74
CA ALA A 161 -4.15 5.94 2.86
C ALA A 161 -5.64 6.12 3.24
N GLY A 162 -6.52 6.28 2.25
CA GLY A 162 -7.96 6.42 2.45
C GLY A 162 -8.64 5.15 2.98
N LYS A 163 -8.15 3.96 2.64
CA LYS A 163 -8.61 2.69 3.26
C LYS A 163 -8.19 2.65 4.73
N MET A 164 -6.92 2.94 5.03
CA MET A 164 -6.39 2.93 6.40
C MET A 164 -7.13 3.93 7.31
N ASP A 165 -7.36 5.16 6.84
CA ASP A 165 -8.07 6.19 7.60
C ASP A 165 -9.53 5.79 7.91
N ARG A 166 -10.24 5.19 6.94
CA ARG A 166 -11.61 4.69 7.17
C ARG A 166 -11.65 3.56 8.19
N ILE A 167 -10.69 2.63 8.15
CA ILE A 167 -10.58 1.54 9.14
C ILE A 167 -10.35 2.12 10.53
N ASN A 168 -9.42 3.07 10.65
CA ASN A 168 -9.11 3.71 11.93
C ASN A 168 -10.32 4.45 12.53
N LYS A 169 -11.14 5.10 11.69
CA LYS A 169 -12.38 5.79 12.09
C LYS A 169 -13.55 4.83 12.38
N GLY A 170 -13.37 3.51 12.19
CA GLY A 170 -14.45 2.54 12.33
C GLY A 170 -15.55 2.66 11.27
N LEU A 171 -15.24 3.25 10.12
CA LEU A 171 -16.18 3.49 9.01
C LEU A 171 -16.27 2.30 8.04
N VAL A 172 -15.59 1.19 8.35
CA VAL A 172 -15.63 -0.05 7.58
C VAL A 172 -16.37 -1.09 8.40
N LYS A 173 -17.44 -1.64 7.82
CA LYS A 173 -18.19 -2.78 8.35
C LYS A 173 -17.61 -4.09 7.85
#